data_AF-A0A967KG41-F1
#
_entry.id   AF-A0A967KG41-F1
#
_cell.length_a   1.000
_cell.length_b   1.000
_cell.length_c   1.000
_cell.angle_alpha   90.00
_cell.angle_beta   90.00
_cell.angle_gamma   90.00
#
_symmetry.space_group_name_H-M   'P 1'
#
loop_
_entity.id
_entity.type
_entity.pdbx_description
1 polymer ?
#
loop_
_entity_poly.entity_id
_entity_poly.type
_entity_poly.pdbx_seq_one_letter_code
_entity_poly.pdbx_strand_id
1 'polypeptide(L)'
;MLMVKAIVTFEAVGNMLLPDFDVAAVSKKHVARVTLQRFAPLRLAQESLTALPELVDALAKTPRLVTEGLQLVEQATQRPSENPFAGLRATLFGGACLVAGAILAGFGGPWPIWALLLLIGFFLPLRRK
;
A
#
# COMPACT_ATOMS: atom_id res chain seq x y z
N MET A 1 -10.89 -11.78 -35.04
CA MET A 1 -10.43 -12.50 -36.24
C MET A 1 -10.99 -11.95 -37.57
N LEU A 2 -12.17 -11.31 -37.60
CA LEU A 2 -12.75 -10.79 -38.86
C LEU A 2 -11.96 -9.62 -39.47
N MET A 3 -11.50 -8.68 -38.63
CA MET A 3 -10.74 -7.51 -39.07
C MET A 3 -9.41 -7.89 -39.75
N VAL A 4 -8.66 -8.82 -39.15
CA VAL A 4 -7.37 -9.27 -39.72
C VAL A 4 -7.57 -10.00 -41.04
N LYS A 5 -8.59 -10.86 -41.15
CA LYS A 5 -8.89 -11.59 -42.39
C LYS A 5 -9.28 -10.65 -43.54
N ALA A 6 -10.03 -9.58 -43.26
CA ALA A 6 -10.36 -8.57 -44.25
C ALA A 6 -9.11 -7.80 -44.73
N ILE A 7 -8.24 -7.38 -43.81
CA ILE A 7 -6.99 -6.68 -44.14
C ILE A 7 -6.09 -7.55 -45.02
N VAL A 8 -5.85 -8.81 -44.62
CA VAL A 8 -5.01 -9.74 -45.38
C VAL A 8 -5.60 -10.04 -46.77
N THR A 9 -6.93 -10.09 -46.89
CA THR A 9 -7.59 -10.30 -48.19
C THR A 9 -7.44 -9.08 -49.11
N PHE A 10 -7.57 -7.87 -48.57
CA PHE A 10 -7.34 -6.64 -49.33
C PHE A 10 -5.89 -6.52 -49.82
N GLU A 11 -4.92 -6.87 -48.99
CA GLU A 11 -3.50 -6.89 -49.38
C GLU A 11 -3.20 -7.99 -50.42
N ALA A 12 -3.74 -9.20 -50.21
CA ALA A 12 -3.54 -10.32 -51.14
C ALA A 12 -4.15 -10.03 -52.53
N VAL A 13 -5.36 -9.48 -52.58
CA VAL A 13 -5.99 -9.09 -53.86
C VAL A 13 -5.25 -7.91 -54.49
N GLY A 14 -4.83 -6.92 -53.70
CA GLY A 14 -4.05 -5.78 -54.18
C GLY A 14 -2.74 -6.21 -54.87
N ASN A 15 -2.00 -7.13 -54.25
CA ASN A 15 -0.74 -7.64 -54.80
C ASN A 15 -0.93 -8.54 -56.05
N MET A 16 -2.07 -9.21 -56.18
CA MET A 16 -2.41 -9.97 -57.40
C MET A 16 -2.72 -9.06 -58.59
N LEU A 17 -3.33 -7.89 -58.36
CA LEU A 17 -3.65 -6.93 -59.44
C LEU A 17 -2.45 -6.08 -59.83
N LEU A 18 -1.62 -5.69 -58.86
CA LEU A 18 -0.42 -4.90 -59.10
C LEU A 18 0.69 -5.40 -58.17
N PRO A 19 1.70 -6.11 -58.70
CA PRO A 19 2.81 -6.62 -57.89
C PRO A 19 3.52 -5.48 -57.15
N ASP A 20 3.90 -5.70 -55.88
CA ASP A 20 4.53 -4.72 -54.98
C ASP A 20 3.66 -3.50 -54.58
N PHE A 21 2.34 -3.60 -54.71
CA PHE A 21 1.43 -2.53 -54.32
C PHE A 21 1.31 -2.37 -52.79
N ASP A 22 1.94 -1.32 -52.25
CA ASP A 22 1.81 -0.92 -50.83
C ASP A 22 0.50 -0.15 -50.59
N VAL A 23 -0.54 -0.90 -50.21
CA VAL A 23 -1.85 -0.38 -49.82
C VAL A 23 -1.73 0.62 -48.66
N ALA A 24 -0.80 0.42 -47.73
CA ALA A 24 -0.60 1.29 -46.58
C ALA A 24 -0.02 2.65 -47.01
N ALA A 25 0.94 2.69 -47.92
CA ALA A 25 1.52 3.93 -48.45
C ALA A 25 0.47 4.81 -49.15
N VAL A 26 -0.41 4.21 -49.96
CA VAL A 26 -1.48 4.94 -50.68
C VAL A 26 -2.61 5.36 -49.73
N SER A 27 -2.88 4.54 -48.70
CA SER A 27 -3.93 4.82 -47.71
C SER A 27 -3.54 5.90 -46.70
N LYS A 28 -2.25 6.11 -46.41
CA LYS A 28 -1.77 7.13 -45.45
C LYS A 28 -2.39 8.51 -45.68
N LYS A 29 -2.45 8.99 -46.93
CA LYS A 29 -3.04 10.30 -47.27
C LYS A 29 -4.54 10.37 -46.96
N HIS A 30 -5.27 9.28 -47.21
CA HIS A 30 -6.71 9.21 -47.01
C HIS A 30 -7.07 9.04 -45.53
N VAL A 31 -6.36 8.16 -44.83
CA VAL A 31 -6.50 7.95 -43.39
C VAL A 31 -6.15 9.24 -42.64
N ALA A 32 -5.03 9.89 -42.97
CA ALA A 32 -4.66 11.16 -42.35
C ALA A 32 -5.74 12.24 -42.54
N ARG A 33 -6.32 12.36 -43.73
CA ARG A 33 -7.42 13.31 -44.00
C ARG A 33 -8.65 13.02 -43.12
N VAL A 34 -9.09 11.76 -43.05
CA VAL A 34 -10.26 11.36 -42.25
C VAL A 34 -9.99 11.55 -40.76
N THR A 35 -8.80 11.20 -40.29
CA THR A 35 -8.38 11.40 -38.89
C THR A 35 -8.36 12.88 -38.53
N LEU A 36 -7.78 13.74 -39.37
CA LEU A 36 -7.78 15.19 -39.14
C LEU A 36 -9.20 15.78 -39.11
N GLN A 37 -10.10 15.29 -39.96
CA GLN A 37 -11.51 15.71 -39.98
C GLN A 37 -12.28 15.26 -38.73
N ARG A 38 -12.00 14.05 -38.22
CA ARG A 38 -12.72 13.48 -37.07
C ARG A 38 -12.15 13.92 -35.72
N PHE A 39 -10.83 13.98 -35.60
CA PHE A 39 -10.16 14.27 -34.34
C PHE A 39 -9.90 15.77 -34.11
N ALA A 40 -10.17 16.63 -35.10
CA ALA A 40 -10.04 18.09 -35.02
C ALA A 40 -8.91 18.52 -34.07
N PRO A 41 -7.63 18.20 -34.39
CA PRO A 41 -6.53 18.22 -33.43
C PRO A 41 -6.33 19.58 -32.76
N LEU A 42 -6.68 20.68 -33.45
CA LEU A 42 -6.70 22.01 -32.86
C LEU A 42 -7.70 22.13 -31.70
N ARG A 43 -8.90 21.56 -31.83
CA ARG A 43 -9.91 21.56 -30.76
C ARG A 43 -9.42 20.74 -29.58
N LEU A 44 -8.84 19.56 -29.84
CA LEU A 44 -8.28 18.72 -28.79
C LEU A 44 -7.14 19.44 -28.04
N ALA A 45 -6.28 20.17 -28.76
CA ALA A 45 -5.21 20.97 -28.16
C ALA A 45 -5.75 22.14 -27.33
N GLN A 46 -6.77 22.86 -27.83
CA GLN A 46 -7.42 23.94 -27.09
C GLN A 46 -8.11 23.43 -25.83
N GLU A 47 -8.77 22.29 -25.91
CA GLU A 47 -9.45 21.64 -24.78
C GLU A 47 -8.43 21.17 -23.74
N SER A 48 -7.30 20.62 -24.18
CA SER A 48 -6.17 20.25 -23.32
C SER A 48 -5.56 21.47 -22.61
N LEU A 49 -5.40 22.59 -23.31
CA LEU A 49 -4.91 23.84 -22.71
C LEU A 49 -5.90 24.44 -21.72
N THR A 50 -7.20 24.24 -21.95
CA THR A 50 -8.26 24.69 -21.05
C THR A 50 -8.32 23.86 -19.77
N ALA A 51 -8.02 22.55 -19.85
CA ALA A 51 -7.97 21.63 -18.70
C ALA A 51 -6.66 21.71 -17.88
N LEU A 52 -5.60 22.29 -18.46
CA LEU A 52 -4.29 22.41 -17.83
C LEU A 52 -4.27 23.21 -16.51
N PRO A 53 -4.91 24.39 -16.38
CA PRO A 53 -4.90 25.14 -15.12
C PRO A 53 -5.59 24.39 -13.97
N GLU A 54 -6.62 23.60 -14.25
CA GLU A 54 -7.31 22.79 -13.23
C GLU A 54 -6.41 21.67 -12.70
N LEU A 55 -5.64 21.02 -13.59
CA LEU A 55 -4.62 20.04 -13.20
C LEU A 55 -3.51 20.66 -12.33
N VAL A 56 -3.05 21.87 -12.69
CA VAL A 56 -2.03 22.59 -11.92
C VAL A 56 -2.56 22.99 -10.54
N ASP A 57 -3.79 23.47 -10.45
CA ASP A 57 -4.42 23.83 -9.18
C ASP A 57 -4.63 22.59 -8.28
N ALA A 58 -5.03 21.46 -8.85
CA ALA A 58 -5.12 20.19 -8.13
C ALA A 58 -3.74 19.73 -7.61
N LEU A 59 -2.69 19.80 -8.44
CA LEU A 59 -1.31 19.49 -8.05
C LEU A 59 -0.78 20.44 -6.98
N ALA A 60 -1.14 21.72 -7.02
CA ALA A 60 -0.75 22.68 -5.99
C ALA A 60 -1.38 22.36 -4.62
N LYS A 61 -2.55 21.69 -4.60
CA LYS A 61 -3.28 21.30 -3.37
C LYS A 61 -2.85 19.94 -2.82
N THR A 62 -2.28 19.05 -3.63
CA THR A 62 -1.84 17.73 -3.19
C THR A 62 -0.73 17.70 -2.12
N PRO A 63 0.31 18.56 -2.11
CA PRO A 63 1.38 18.45 -1.12
C PRO A 63 0.87 18.58 0.31
N ARG A 64 -0.16 19.39 0.54
CA ARG A 64 -0.79 19.54 1.85
C ARG A 64 -1.41 18.24 2.36
N LEU A 65 -2.12 17.52 1.49
CA LEU A 65 -2.69 16.20 1.80
C LEU A 65 -1.61 15.16 2.12
N VAL A 66 -0.49 15.20 1.40
CA VAL A 66 0.66 14.33 1.65
C VAL A 66 1.28 14.65 3.02
N THR A 67 1.45 15.93 3.36
CA THR A 67 1.97 16.34 4.67
C THR A 67 1.06 15.92 5.82
N GLU A 68 -0.25 16.10 5.69
CA GLU A 68 -1.23 15.66 6.71
C GLU A 68 -1.23 14.12 6.85
N GLY A 69 -1.15 13.38 5.75
CA GLY A 69 -1.03 11.91 5.78
C GLY A 69 0.26 11.44 6.46
N LEU A 70 1.39 12.11 6.21
CA LEU A 70 2.66 11.83 6.86
C LEU A 70 2.61 12.11 8.38
N GLN A 71 1.94 13.19 8.80
CA GLN A 71 1.75 13.49 10.22
C GLN A 71 0.90 12.45 10.94
N LEU A 72 -0.14 11.91 10.28
CA LEU A 72 -0.94 10.81 10.84
C LEU A 72 -0.12 9.52 11.00
N VAL A 73 0.74 9.20 10.02
CA VAL A 73 1.66 8.07 10.11
C VAL A 73 2.66 8.30 11.25
N GLU A 74 3.23 9.49 11.35
CA GLU A 74 4.15 9.84 12.42
C GLU A 74 3.49 9.71 13.80
N GLN A 75 2.26 10.20 13.98
CA GLN A 75 1.52 10.02 15.24
C GLN A 75 1.21 8.56 15.55
N ALA A 76 0.90 7.75 14.54
CA ALA A 76 0.69 6.31 14.71
C ALA A 76 1.98 5.60 15.12
N THR A 77 3.13 6.04 14.60
CA THR A 77 4.46 5.49 14.92
C THR A 77 5.04 6.03 16.22
N GLN A 78 4.73 7.28 16.61
CA GLN A 78 5.18 7.92 17.86
C GLN A 78 4.47 7.39 19.12
N ARG A 79 3.54 6.43 19.01
CA ARG A 79 3.07 5.69 20.19
C ARG A 79 4.32 5.18 20.94
N PRO A 80 4.54 5.62 22.19
CA PRO A 80 5.75 5.26 22.92
C PRO A 80 5.88 3.75 22.90
N SER A 81 7.04 3.26 22.47
CA SER A 81 7.48 1.89 22.71
C SER A 81 7.41 1.65 24.21
N GLU A 82 6.28 1.14 24.69
CA GLU A 82 6.15 0.64 26.04
C GLU A 82 7.17 -0.49 26.15
N ASN A 83 8.21 -0.26 26.96
CA ASN A 83 9.38 -1.12 27.09
C ASN A 83 8.93 -2.60 27.15
N PRO A 84 9.11 -3.41 26.09
CA PRO A 84 8.56 -4.77 26.04
C PRO A 84 9.10 -5.66 27.17
N PHE A 85 10.28 -5.30 27.68
CA PHE A 85 10.95 -5.94 28.80
C PHE A 85 10.38 -5.58 30.17
N ALA A 86 9.58 -4.51 30.29
CA ALA A 86 8.95 -4.13 31.55
C ALA A 86 7.91 -5.18 32.00
N GLY A 87 7.15 -5.73 31.06
CA GLY A 87 6.24 -6.85 31.31
C GLY A 87 7.00 -8.15 31.58
N LEU A 88 8.00 -8.45 30.76
CA LEU A 88 8.77 -9.70 30.84
C LEU A 88 9.52 -9.86 32.18
N ARG A 89 10.11 -8.78 32.70
CA ARG A 89 10.79 -8.80 34.01
C ARG A 89 9.81 -9.08 35.13
N ALA A 90 8.64 -8.44 35.13
CA ALA A 90 7.62 -8.63 36.16
C ALA A 90 7.07 -10.07 36.17
N THR A 91 6.84 -10.66 35.00
CA THR A 91 6.38 -12.06 34.89
C THR A 91 7.48 -13.04 35.32
N LEU A 92 8.75 -12.78 34.98
CA LEU A 92 9.87 -13.63 35.36
C LEU A 92 10.09 -13.64 36.88
N PHE A 93 10.13 -12.46 37.52
CA PHE A 93 10.30 -12.36 38.96
C PHE A 93 9.07 -12.87 39.73
N GLY A 94 7.85 -12.59 39.25
CA GLY A 94 6.62 -13.10 39.84
C GLY A 94 6.53 -14.63 39.77
N GLY A 95 6.84 -15.22 38.61
CA GLY A 95 6.87 -16.67 38.42
C GLY A 95 7.92 -17.36 39.30
N ALA A 96 9.13 -16.80 39.38
CA ALA A 96 10.18 -17.33 40.25
C ALA A 96 9.77 -17.31 41.74
N CYS A 97 9.13 -16.23 42.21
CA CYS A 97 8.64 -16.14 43.59
C CYS A 97 7.52 -17.15 43.88
N LEU A 98 6.61 -17.39 42.93
CA LEU A 98 5.55 -18.38 43.07
C LEU A 98 6.10 -19.81 43.17
N VAL A 99 7.04 -20.17 42.29
CA VAL A 99 7.67 -21.50 42.31
C VAL A 99 8.46 -21.69 43.60
N ALA A 100 9.25 -20.71 44.03
CA ALA A 100 9.99 -20.76 45.29
C ALA A 100 9.05 -20.88 46.49
N GLY A 101 7.96 -20.11 46.53
CA GLY A 101 6.94 -20.18 47.59
C GLY A 101 6.25 -21.54 47.65
N ALA A 102 5.90 -22.14 46.51
CA ALA A 102 5.28 -23.46 46.44
C ALA A 102 6.21 -24.59 46.91
N ILE A 103 7.49 -24.54 46.52
CA ILE A 103 8.50 -25.51 46.98
C ILE A 103 8.69 -25.41 48.50
N LEU A 104 8.82 -24.18 49.02
CA LEU A 104 8.99 -23.96 50.46
C LEU A 104 7.78 -24.42 51.28
N ALA A 105 6.58 -24.28 50.71
CA ALA A 105 5.34 -24.79 51.31
C ALA A 105 5.29 -26.32 51.38
N GLY A 106 5.73 -27.00 50.32
CA GLY A 106 5.76 -28.46 50.27
C GLY A 106 6.78 -29.08 51.24
N PHE A 107 7.90 -28.39 51.51
CA PHE A 107 8.97 -28.89 52.38
C PHE A 107 8.82 -28.49 53.85
N GLY A 108 7.69 -27.90 54.25
CA GLY A 108 7.43 -27.52 55.65
C GLY A 108 8.32 -26.36 56.13
N GLY A 109 8.73 -25.48 55.22
CA GLY A 109 9.52 -24.30 55.56
C GLY A 109 8.75 -23.31 56.46
N PRO A 110 9.43 -22.31 57.03
CA PRO A 110 8.81 -21.34 57.92
C PRO A 110 7.60 -20.65 57.25
N TRP A 111 6.43 -20.77 57.87
CA TRP A 111 5.16 -20.26 57.35
C TRP A 111 5.17 -18.78 56.88
N PRO A 112 5.92 -17.84 57.50
CA PRO A 112 5.90 -16.44 57.06
C PRO A 112 6.61 -16.26 55.71
N ILE A 113 7.63 -17.08 55.43
CA ILE A 113 8.50 -16.91 54.27
C ILE A 113 7.79 -17.38 53.01
N TRP A 114 7.17 -18.56 53.05
CA TRP A 114 6.40 -19.03 51.89
C TRP A 114 5.22 -18.09 51.63
N ALA A 115 4.48 -17.69 52.67
CA ALA A 115 3.27 -16.86 52.51
C ALA A 115 3.61 -15.50 51.90
N LEU A 116 4.71 -14.88 52.34
CA LEU A 116 5.20 -13.62 51.80
C LEU A 116 5.66 -13.76 50.33
N LEU A 117 6.37 -14.84 49.98
CA LEU A 117 6.79 -15.12 48.59
C LEU A 117 5.60 -15.32 47.65
N LEU A 118 4.58 -16.05 48.09
CA LEU A 118 3.35 -16.28 47.32
C LEU A 118 2.55 -14.99 47.14
N LEU A 119 2.44 -14.17 48.19
CA LEU A 119 1.74 -12.89 48.14
C LEU A 119 2.46 -11.90 47.21
N ILE A 120 3.78 -11.78 47.32
CA ILE A 120 4.59 -10.94 46.42
C ILE A 120 4.51 -11.45 44.98
N GLY A 121 4.65 -12.75 44.75
CA GLY A 121 4.55 -13.36 43.41
C GLY A 121 3.19 -13.16 42.75
N PHE A 122 2.11 -13.10 43.53
CA PHE A 122 0.76 -12.83 43.04
C PHE A 122 0.48 -11.33 42.84
N PHE A 123 0.98 -10.45 43.70
CA PHE A 123 0.74 -9.00 43.62
C PHE A 123 1.65 -8.27 42.63
N LEU A 124 2.87 -8.75 42.38
CA LEU A 124 3.80 -8.12 41.43
C LEU A 124 3.23 -8.01 39.99
N PRO A 125 2.61 -9.07 39.44
CA PRO A 125 1.98 -9.03 38.12
C PRO A 125 0.67 -8.24 38.10
N LEU A 126 -0.03 -8.16 39.23
CA LEU A 126 -1.36 -7.55 39.34
C LEU A 126 -1.33 -6.02 39.49
N ARG A 127 -0.23 -5.46 40.02
CA ARG A 127 -0.07 -4.01 40.29
C ARG A 127 0.17 -3.12 39.06
N ARG A 128 0.06 -3.65 37.84
CA ARG A 128 0.32 -2.90 36.61
C ARG A 128 -0.78 -2.99 35.55
N LYS A 129 -1.98 -3.45 35.92
CA LYS A 129 -3.21 -3.16 35.18
C LYS A 129 -3.75 -1.79 35.56
#